data_AF-A0A926HBY7-F1
#
_entry.id   AF-A0A926HBY7-F1
#
_cell.length_a   1.000
_cell.length_b   1.000
_cell.length_c   1.000
_cell.angle_alpha   90.00
_cell.angle_beta   90.00
_cell.angle_gamma   90.00
#
_symmetry.space_group_name_H-M   'P 1'
#
loop_
_entity.id
_entity.type
_entity.pdbx_description
1 polymer ?
#
loop_
_entity_poly.entity_id
_entity_poly.type
_entity_poly.pdbx_seq_one_letter_code
_entity_poly.pdbx_strand_id
1 'polypeptide(L)'
;MGSNEQPEEASDRTLTLRLSRENLTLAAAIAFLLAAAVLAIFFSMEDATTPAPQGPTAIAGVATAGTAATPVLLPTSGAPYPNPVQQTPPATFETQPYPDPNEPGQSPSPEGDPNNQEPSPTADDLFAVDTPSAQTPGAGTAADATPASTSAAGQQVPTFEPARPTATASSGNPYPAPSTAQTQPTDAPAPVAPTAPIFDPTDAPATPNPSPRTPAPTNEPAAGATDAPTPTPTPAATQPPATPAPPTPIPADVVRGTVRWTTAQSPITLRRDLQIAPGSSLLIDPGVEVRITPGAAIYVDGNLYARGQPGQPVKIVSTGGGRWDAIYGRPGADIGLDQVELSGGGNGGTLIFSEGGNLSIVRSQIRDNGGQIRSYDSRVEMRETDVSGNDLPYGAAVEVSFLNGGGVTLIGNRIGGNRQAAGAPPVQIRNEGAFDTVNLDAQGNLLVGRDGPAMVVATNGPLRGTLSCNALLNGTEGLMIKAGLLQVAPEVALNISNNVIADQTPPIIPIYLTYGIGRGASSDIYIDMRNNYWNSALGPYHPELYADGRGEAVGANIDFAPWLAERPACAPRP
;
A
#
# COMPACT_ATOMS: atom_id res chain seq x y z
N MET A 1 4.98 8.56 84.08
CA MET A 1 6.33 8.64 83.47
C MET A 1 6.16 9.48 82.21
N GLY A 2 6.63 10.73 82.24
CA GLY A 2 6.34 11.74 81.23
C GLY A 2 7.59 12.21 80.49
N SER A 3 7.37 12.53 79.21
CA SER A 3 7.92 13.65 78.42
C SER A 3 9.43 13.87 78.36
N ASN A 4 10.04 13.75 77.17
CA ASN A 4 10.43 14.91 76.35
C ASN A 4 11.15 14.54 75.03
N GLU A 5 11.00 15.45 74.08
CA GLU A 5 11.34 15.46 72.65
C GLU A 5 12.86 15.56 72.32
N GLN A 6 13.26 14.85 71.24
CA GLN A 6 14.12 15.20 70.06
C GLN A 6 15.50 15.93 70.22
N PRO A 7 16.47 15.75 69.29
CA PRO A 7 16.30 16.05 67.86
C PRO A 7 16.78 14.99 66.85
N GLU A 8 16.14 15.04 65.69
CA GLU A 8 16.52 14.41 64.42
C GLU A 8 17.88 14.89 63.95
N GLU A 9 18.77 13.94 63.67
CA GLU A 9 19.99 14.18 62.91
C GLU A 9 19.63 14.11 61.42
N ALA A 10 19.81 15.23 60.73
CA ALA A 10 19.59 15.36 59.29
C ALA A 10 20.58 14.45 58.52
N SER A 11 20.11 13.29 58.07
CA SER A 11 20.83 12.52 57.06
C SER A 11 20.63 13.19 55.70
N ASP A 12 21.57 14.06 55.36
CA ASP A 12 21.77 14.63 54.03
C ASP A 12 21.99 13.49 53.01
N ARG A 13 20.90 12.99 52.41
CA ARG A 13 20.97 12.04 51.30
C ARG A 13 21.17 12.84 50.02
N THR A 14 22.43 13.12 49.72
CA THR A 14 22.85 13.63 48.41
C THR A 14 22.48 12.60 47.33
N LEU A 15 21.34 12.80 46.65
CA LEU A 15 20.91 12.02 45.49
C LEU A 15 21.87 12.30 44.32
N THR A 16 22.93 11.51 44.23
CA THR A 16 23.79 11.50 43.04
C THR A 16 23.03 10.77 41.92
N LEU A 17 22.22 11.52 41.17
CA LEU A 17 21.64 11.06 39.91
C LEU A 17 22.79 10.74 38.94
N ARG A 18 23.19 9.46 38.87
CA ARG A 18 23.98 9.00 37.74
C ARG A 18 23.11 9.15 36.50
N LEU A 19 23.50 10.06 35.61
CA LEU A 19 22.91 10.18 34.27
C LEU A 19 23.28 8.92 33.48
N SER A 20 22.47 7.87 33.63
CA SER A 20 22.42 6.78 32.66
C SER A 20 21.65 7.25 31.42
N ARG A 21 21.94 6.66 30.26
CA ARG A 21 21.24 6.94 29.00
C ARG A 21 19.72 6.77 29.16
N GLU A 22 19.30 5.81 29.97
CA GLU A 22 17.90 5.51 30.29
C GLU A 22 17.22 6.64 31.08
N ASN A 23 17.90 7.21 32.09
CA ASN A 23 17.36 8.33 32.87
C ASN A 23 17.25 9.61 32.04
N LEU A 24 18.16 9.81 31.08
CA LEU A 24 18.08 10.91 30.12
C LEU A 24 16.91 10.73 29.14
N THR A 25 16.66 9.48 28.71
CA THR A 25 15.57 9.14 27.80
C THR A 25 14.22 9.32 28.48
N LEU A 26 14.11 8.90 29.75
CA LEU A 26 12.90 9.12 30.56
C LEU A 26 12.65 10.61 30.82
N ALA A 27 13.68 11.39 31.16
CA ALA A 27 13.54 12.83 31.34
C ALA A 27 13.12 13.54 30.04
N ALA A 28 13.66 13.14 28.89
CA ALA A 28 13.27 13.67 27.59
C ALA A 28 11.84 13.31 27.21
N ALA A 29 11.40 12.08 27.50
CA ALA A 29 10.03 11.63 27.25
C ALA A 29 9.02 12.40 28.11
N ILE A 30 9.33 12.64 29.39
CA ILE A 30 8.47 13.44 30.29
C ILE A 30 8.40 14.90 29.84
N ALA A 31 9.53 15.49 29.44
CA ALA A 31 9.55 16.86 28.92
C ALA A 31 8.73 17.01 27.61
N PHE A 32 8.80 16.01 26.73
CA PHE A 32 8.01 15.97 25.49
C PHE A 32 6.51 15.86 25.78
N LEU A 33 6.12 15.00 26.73
CA LEU A 33 4.72 14.84 27.15
C LEU A 33 4.14 16.13 27.75
N LEU A 34 4.93 16.83 28.57
CA LEU A 34 4.54 18.12 29.14
C LEU A 34 4.43 19.21 28.05
N ALA A 35 5.33 19.24 27.07
CA ALA A 35 5.26 20.16 25.95
C ALA A 35 4.02 19.90 25.08
N ALA A 36 3.70 18.64 24.81
CA ALA A 36 2.50 18.25 24.04
C ALA A 36 1.21 18.62 24.78
N ALA A 37 1.15 18.42 26.09
CA ALA A 37 0.00 18.81 26.91
C ALA A 37 -0.21 20.34 26.92
N VAL A 38 0.87 21.12 27.02
CA VAL A 38 0.78 22.59 26.94
C VAL A 38 0.33 23.04 25.55
N LEU A 39 0.83 22.42 24.47
CA LEU A 39 0.39 22.73 23.11
C LEU A 39 -1.11 22.44 22.92
N ALA A 40 -1.60 21.31 23.42
CA ALA A 40 -3.02 20.93 23.31
C ALA A 40 -3.95 21.92 24.02
N ILE A 41 -3.52 22.49 25.16
CA ILE A 41 -4.26 23.52 25.89
C ILE A 41 -4.28 24.84 25.11
N PHE A 42 -3.16 25.23 24.50
CA PHE A 42 -3.10 26.45 23.69
C PHE A 42 -3.97 26.35 22.43
N PHE A 43 -3.93 25.22 21.71
CA PHE A 43 -4.76 25.03 20.51
C PHE A 43 -6.26 24.86 20.80
N SER A 44 -6.66 24.57 22.04
CA SER A 44 -8.07 24.48 22.43
C SER A 44 -8.70 25.83 22.79
N MET A 45 -7.91 26.91 22.92
CA MET A 45 -8.41 28.23 23.31
C MET A 45 -8.68 29.18 22.14
N GLU A 46 -8.39 28.79 20.89
CA GLU A 46 -8.50 29.69 19.73
C GLU A 46 -9.85 29.62 18.96
N ASP A 47 -10.75 28.69 19.31
CA ASP A 47 -12.03 28.49 18.58
C ASP A 47 -13.29 29.08 19.25
N ALA A 48 -13.13 29.92 20.27
CA ALA A 48 -14.27 30.44 21.03
C ALA A 48 -14.73 31.86 20.67
N THR A 49 -14.67 32.31 19.40
CA THR A 49 -15.42 33.52 18.98
C THR A 49 -15.71 33.58 17.48
N THR A 50 -16.83 33.02 16.99
CA THR A 50 -17.60 33.57 15.86
C THR A 50 -19.05 33.01 15.83
N PRO A 51 -20.10 33.80 15.53
CA PRO A 51 -21.48 33.31 15.45
C PRO A 51 -21.81 32.72 14.06
N ALA A 52 -22.67 31.69 14.05
CA ALA A 52 -23.10 30.93 12.87
C ALA A 52 -23.85 31.75 11.80
N PRO A 53 -23.69 31.45 10.48
CA PRO A 53 -24.54 32.03 9.44
C PRO A 53 -25.89 31.29 9.30
N GLN A 54 -26.95 32.07 9.17
CA GLN A 54 -28.33 31.64 8.96
C GLN A 54 -28.55 31.10 7.53
N GLY A 55 -29.32 30.01 7.42
CA GLY A 55 -29.70 29.41 6.13
C GLY A 55 -30.68 30.27 5.31
N PRO A 56 -30.79 30.04 3.99
CA PRO A 56 -31.60 30.88 3.11
C PRO A 56 -33.11 30.61 3.24
N THR A 57 -33.84 31.71 3.41
CA THR A 57 -35.29 31.83 3.49
C THR A 57 -35.98 31.49 2.17
N ALA A 58 -37.07 30.72 2.23
CA ALA A 58 -37.98 30.47 1.12
C ALA A 58 -38.76 31.75 0.75
N ILE A 59 -38.87 32.05 -0.55
CA ILE A 59 -39.73 33.11 -1.08
C ILE A 59 -40.88 32.44 -1.85
N ALA A 60 -42.11 32.70 -1.42
CA ALA A 60 -43.33 32.29 -2.09
C ALA A 60 -43.64 33.20 -3.29
N GLY A 61 -44.03 32.61 -4.42
CA GLY A 61 -44.45 33.34 -5.63
C GLY A 61 -45.38 32.52 -6.52
N VAL A 62 -46.68 32.71 -6.31
CA VAL A 62 -47.85 32.72 -7.22
C VAL A 62 -47.90 31.78 -8.45
N ALA A 63 -48.98 31.00 -8.50
CA ALA A 63 -49.40 30.09 -9.58
C ALA A 63 -49.88 30.77 -10.88
N THR A 64 -49.68 30.08 -12.01
CA THR A 64 -50.60 30.10 -13.17
C THR A 64 -50.63 28.72 -13.86
N ALA A 65 -51.83 28.34 -14.34
CA ALA A 65 -52.22 27.02 -14.82
C ALA A 65 -51.90 26.79 -16.31
N GLY A 66 -51.77 25.51 -16.70
CA GLY A 66 -51.69 25.10 -18.11
C GLY A 66 -51.57 23.57 -18.34
N THR A 67 -52.73 22.90 -18.36
CA THR A 67 -53.14 21.74 -19.20
C THR A 67 -52.16 20.64 -19.68
N ALA A 68 -52.48 19.42 -19.22
CA ALA A 68 -52.72 18.16 -19.97
C ALA A 68 -51.60 17.43 -20.75
N ALA A 69 -51.33 16.17 -20.34
CA ALA A 69 -51.53 14.95 -21.15
C ALA A 69 -51.22 13.67 -20.36
N THR A 70 -52.23 12.82 -20.15
CA THR A 70 -52.10 11.36 -19.88
C THR A 70 -51.97 10.62 -21.25
N PRO A 71 -51.45 9.38 -21.34
CA PRO A 71 -52.35 8.22 -21.15
C PRO A 71 -51.72 6.85 -20.72
N VAL A 72 -52.64 5.97 -20.29
CA VAL A 72 -52.70 4.48 -20.32
C VAL A 72 -52.15 3.63 -19.17
N LEU A 73 -53.10 3.00 -18.46
CA LEU A 73 -53.00 1.74 -17.68
C LEU A 73 -53.71 0.60 -18.44
N LEU A 74 -53.29 -0.66 -18.26
CA LEU A 74 -54.06 -1.95 -18.18
C LEU A 74 -53.17 -3.17 -18.59
N PRO A 75 -53.44 -4.44 -18.19
CA PRO A 75 -53.47 -4.99 -16.81
C PRO A 75 -52.77 -6.38 -16.64
N THR A 76 -52.49 -6.74 -15.37
CA THR A 76 -52.52 -8.07 -14.69
C THR A 76 -52.09 -9.39 -15.38
N SER A 77 -51.17 -10.12 -14.73
CA SER A 77 -51.41 -11.51 -14.28
C SER A 77 -50.55 -11.85 -13.06
N GLY A 78 -51.18 -12.21 -11.95
CA GLY A 78 -50.51 -12.62 -10.70
C GLY A 78 -50.51 -14.14 -10.50
N ALA A 79 -49.57 -14.61 -9.70
CA ALA A 79 -49.69 -15.79 -8.85
C ALA A 79 -48.84 -15.56 -7.56
N PRO A 80 -49.23 -16.14 -6.41
CA PRO A 80 -49.14 -15.46 -5.11
C PRO A 80 -47.92 -15.85 -4.25
N TYR A 81 -47.42 -14.88 -3.47
CA TYR A 81 -46.59 -15.10 -2.29
C TYR A 81 -47.48 -15.39 -1.06
N PRO A 82 -47.08 -16.27 -0.12
CA PRO A 82 -47.72 -16.36 1.19
C PRO A 82 -47.24 -15.23 2.11
N ASN A 83 -48.18 -14.58 2.80
CA ASN A 83 -47.92 -13.49 3.75
C ASN A 83 -47.11 -13.94 4.98
N PRO A 84 -46.25 -13.06 5.53
CA PRO A 84 -45.60 -13.27 6.82
C PRO A 84 -46.60 -13.09 7.98
N VAL A 85 -46.50 -13.98 8.96
CA VAL A 85 -47.28 -13.99 10.21
C VAL A 85 -46.90 -12.78 11.07
N GLN A 86 -47.91 -12.10 11.63
CA GLN A 86 -47.76 -10.99 12.58
C GLN A 86 -46.94 -11.41 13.80
N GLN A 87 -45.87 -10.66 14.06
CA GLN A 87 -45.07 -10.76 15.29
C GLN A 87 -45.83 -10.16 16.47
N THR A 88 -45.84 -10.91 17.58
CA THR A 88 -46.09 -10.38 18.93
C THR A 88 -44.75 -9.91 19.50
N PRO A 89 -44.67 -8.76 20.20
CA PRO A 89 -43.39 -8.22 20.67
C PRO A 89 -42.98 -8.90 21.99
N PRO A 90 -41.71 -9.31 22.17
CA PRO A 90 -41.18 -9.56 23.50
C PRO A 90 -40.23 -8.44 23.96
N ALA A 91 -40.56 -7.98 25.17
CA ALA A 91 -39.73 -7.42 26.25
C ALA A 91 -38.40 -6.71 25.92
N THR A 92 -38.32 -5.47 26.39
CA THR A 92 -37.08 -4.75 26.73
C THR A 92 -36.17 -5.61 27.61
N PHE A 93 -34.96 -5.87 27.13
CA PHE A 93 -33.83 -6.34 27.93
C PHE A 93 -32.64 -5.42 27.73
N GLU A 94 -31.94 -5.16 28.83
CA GLU A 94 -30.83 -4.23 28.98
C GLU A 94 -29.67 -4.54 28.02
N THR A 95 -29.10 -3.48 27.46
CA THR A 95 -27.87 -3.51 26.66
C THR A 95 -26.69 -3.95 27.52
N GLN A 96 -26.08 -5.09 27.19
CA GLN A 96 -24.70 -5.38 27.60
C GLN A 96 -23.76 -4.96 26.46
N PRO A 97 -22.75 -4.11 26.71
CA PRO A 97 -21.81 -3.67 25.68
C PRO A 97 -20.80 -4.77 25.32
N TYR A 98 -20.45 -4.86 24.03
CA TYR A 98 -19.41 -5.73 23.48
C TYR A 98 -18.01 -5.18 23.85
N PRO A 99 -17.00 -6.04 24.12
CA PRO A 99 -15.66 -5.58 24.47
C PRO A 99 -14.89 -5.00 23.27
N ASP A 100 -14.19 -3.91 23.54
CA ASP A 100 -13.27 -3.17 22.65
C ASP A 100 -12.05 -4.04 22.23
N PRO A 101 -11.56 -3.98 20.98
CA PRO A 101 -10.41 -4.77 20.52
C PRO A 101 -9.04 -4.42 21.13
N ASN A 102 -8.91 -3.42 22.01
CA ASN A 102 -7.61 -2.89 22.45
C ASN A 102 -7.28 -2.99 23.96
N GLU A 103 -7.70 -4.02 24.69
CA GLU A 103 -7.16 -4.26 26.05
C GLU A 103 -6.17 -5.44 26.16
N PRO A 104 -5.00 -5.25 26.79
CA PRO A 104 -4.10 -6.34 27.14
C PRO A 104 -4.67 -7.13 28.33
N GLY A 105 -4.79 -8.45 28.17
CA GLY A 105 -5.52 -9.34 29.08
C GLY A 105 -5.12 -9.23 30.55
N GLN A 106 -6.12 -8.95 31.40
CA GLN A 106 -6.04 -9.20 32.83
C GLN A 106 -6.61 -10.59 33.13
N SER A 107 -5.79 -11.41 33.79
CA SER A 107 -6.20 -12.69 34.37
C SER A 107 -6.94 -12.47 35.70
N PRO A 108 -8.01 -13.24 35.98
CA PRO A 108 -8.33 -13.58 37.35
C PRO A 108 -8.21 -15.08 37.62
N SER A 109 -7.64 -15.37 38.79
CA SER A 109 -7.46 -16.68 39.42
C SER A 109 -8.79 -17.31 39.89
N PRO A 110 -8.82 -18.62 40.21
CA PRO A 110 -10.05 -19.40 40.28
C PRO A 110 -10.69 -19.40 41.68
N GLU A 111 -12.02 -19.27 41.74
CA GLU A 111 -12.86 -19.66 42.87
C GLU A 111 -13.57 -20.98 42.52
N GLY A 112 -13.49 -21.95 43.44
CA GLY A 112 -13.64 -23.37 43.16
C GLY A 112 -15.04 -23.95 43.25
N ASP A 113 -15.15 -25.18 42.78
CA ASP A 113 -16.22 -26.13 43.11
C ASP A 113 -15.56 -27.50 43.40
N PRO A 114 -15.95 -28.22 44.47
CA PRO A 114 -15.28 -29.43 44.94
C PRO A 114 -15.88 -30.68 44.28
N ASN A 115 -15.05 -31.74 44.23
CA ASN A 115 -15.34 -33.11 43.79
C ASN A 115 -15.04 -33.41 42.31
N ASN A 116 -13.78 -33.75 42.02
CA ASN A 116 -13.50 -35.18 41.76
C ASN A 116 -12.00 -35.48 41.86
N GLN A 117 -11.69 -36.57 42.55
CA GLN A 117 -10.36 -37.05 42.85
C GLN A 117 -9.66 -37.61 41.60
N GLU A 118 -8.44 -37.14 41.35
CA GLU A 118 -7.43 -37.91 40.60
C GLU A 118 -6.99 -39.14 41.39
N PRO A 119 -6.45 -40.15 40.69
CA PRO A 119 -5.06 -40.47 41.00
C PRO A 119 -4.16 -40.57 39.76
N SER A 120 -3.01 -39.92 39.83
CA SER A 120 -1.87 -40.08 38.92
C SER A 120 -1.25 -41.49 39.02
N PRO A 121 -0.55 -41.98 37.98
CA PRO A 121 0.47 -42.99 38.16
C PRO A 121 1.89 -42.45 37.91
N THR A 122 2.76 -42.82 38.85
CA THR A 122 4.21 -42.69 38.91
C THR A 122 4.92 -43.56 37.86
N ALA A 123 6.07 -43.08 37.37
CA ALA A 123 7.07 -43.90 36.71
C ALA A 123 7.90 -44.66 37.76
N ASP A 124 8.15 -45.95 37.53
CA ASP A 124 9.48 -46.56 37.64
C ASP A 124 9.46 -48.03 37.16
N ASP A 125 10.55 -48.37 36.47
CA ASP A 125 11.32 -49.61 36.62
C ASP A 125 11.26 -50.79 35.60
N LEU A 126 12.45 -51.02 35.01
CA LEU A 126 13.15 -52.29 34.71
C LEU A 126 13.15 -52.95 33.30
N PHE A 127 14.28 -52.73 32.61
CA PHE A 127 15.24 -53.69 31.99
C PHE A 127 14.79 -55.08 31.45
N ALA A 128 15.15 -55.35 30.19
CA ALA A 128 15.99 -56.48 29.67
C ALA A 128 15.78 -56.61 28.13
N VAL A 129 16.74 -56.20 27.28
CA VAL A 129 17.85 -56.99 26.70
C VAL A 129 17.45 -58.39 26.20
N ASP A 130 17.37 -58.55 24.88
CA ASP A 130 18.11 -59.59 24.16
C ASP A 130 18.19 -59.32 22.64
N THR A 131 19.40 -59.39 22.11
CA THR A 131 19.75 -59.58 20.68
C THR A 131 20.72 -60.77 20.65
N PRO A 132 20.70 -61.64 19.62
CA PRO A 132 21.53 -61.42 18.42
C PRO A 132 20.87 -62.03 17.15
N SER A 133 21.29 -61.88 15.88
CA SER A 133 22.61 -61.99 15.27
C SER A 133 22.51 -61.60 13.77
N ALA A 134 23.64 -61.20 13.18
CA ALA A 134 23.81 -60.78 11.79
C ALA A 134 23.86 -61.92 10.76
N GLN A 135 23.49 -61.63 9.50
CA GLN A 135 24.17 -62.11 8.28
C GLN A 135 23.68 -61.36 7.01
N THR A 136 24.62 -60.80 6.25
CA THR A 136 24.53 -60.37 4.82
C THR A 136 25.29 -61.40 3.94
N PRO A 137 25.29 -61.36 2.58
CA PRO A 137 24.59 -60.51 1.60
C PRO A 137 23.96 -61.27 0.39
N GLY A 138 23.14 -60.62 -0.44
CA GLY A 138 22.76 -61.17 -1.75
C GLY A 138 21.84 -60.25 -2.58
N ALA A 139 22.30 -59.90 -3.79
CA ALA A 139 21.62 -59.06 -4.77
C ALA A 139 20.40 -59.74 -5.43
N GLY A 140 19.41 -58.95 -5.84
CA GLY A 140 18.31 -59.43 -6.70
C GLY A 140 17.14 -58.45 -6.81
N THR A 141 16.70 -58.20 -8.04
CA THR A 141 15.76 -57.19 -8.53
C THR A 141 14.26 -57.51 -8.37
N ALA A 142 13.48 -56.45 -8.20
CA ALA A 142 12.11 -56.16 -8.72
C ALA A 142 10.84 -56.79 -8.08
N ALA A 143 9.83 -55.90 -7.91
CA ALA A 143 8.39 -56.05 -7.66
C ALA A 143 8.00 -56.71 -6.31
N ASP A 144 7.00 -56.28 -5.53
CA ASP A 144 5.71 -55.63 -5.81
C ASP A 144 5.13 -55.08 -4.47
N ALA A 145 4.08 -54.26 -4.56
CA ALA A 145 3.05 -53.99 -3.54
C ALA A 145 3.39 -53.36 -2.16
N THR A 146 2.57 -52.36 -1.81
CA THR A 146 2.39 -51.71 -0.49
C THR A 146 1.80 -52.66 0.58
N PRO A 147 1.96 -52.34 1.88
CA PRO A 147 0.88 -51.61 2.58
C PRO A 147 1.35 -50.48 3.50
N ALA A 148 0.38 -49.63 3.83
CA ALA A 148 0.49 -48.31 4.45
C ALA A 148 0.95 -48.28 5.92
N SER A 149 1.59 -47.17 6.29
CA SER A 149 1.50 -46.58 7.63
C SER A 149 1.22 -45.09 7.52
N THR A 150 0.10 -44.69 8.09
CA THR A 150 -0.42 -43.34 8.31
C THR A 150 0.57 -42.44 9.06
N SER A 151 0.87 -41.26 8.50
CA SER A 151 1.36 -40.11 9.27
C SER A 151 0.67 -38.82 8.82
N ALA A 152 0.15 -38.11 9.81
CA ALA A 152 -0.34 -36.74 9.87
C ALA A 152 -0.23 -35.85 8.62
N ALA A 153 -1.37 -35.27 8.23
CA ALA A 153 -1.54 -34.29 7.18
C ALA A 153 -0.65 -33.07 7.40
N GLY A 154 0.38 -32.92 6.56
CA GLY A 154 1.12 -31.67 6.40
C GLY A 154 0.31 -30.68 5.56
N GLN A 155 0.26 -29.42 6.02
CA GLN A 155 -0.16 -28.27 5.24
C GLN A 155 0.63 -28.23 3.92
N GLN A 156 -0.06 -28.47 2.80
CA GLN A 156 0.48 -28.19 1.48
C GLN A 156 0.31 -26.70 1.21
N VAL A 157 1.43 -25.98 1.22
CA VAL A 157 1.52 -24.65 0.61
C VAL A 157 1.33 -24.86 -0.90
N PRO A 158 0.32 -24.26 -1.56
CA PRO A 158 0.18 -24.37 -3.00
C PRO A 158 1.41 -23.74 -3.65
N THR A 159 2.24 -24.59 -4.28
CA THR A 159 3.33 -24.17 -5.15
C THR A 159 2.69 -23.80 -6.49
N PHE A 160 2.92 -22.57 -6.96
CA PHE A 160 2.49 -22.13 -8.28
C PHE A 160 3.14 -23.04 -9.34
N GLU A 161 2.37 -23.92 -9.98
CA GLU A 161 2.85 -24.62 -11.18
C GLU A 161 2.97 -23.61 -12.34
N PRO A 162 4.09 -23.58 -13.08
CA PRO A 162 4.23 -22.72 -14.26
C PRO A 162 3.41 -23.31 -15.43
N ALA A 163 2.11 -23.01 -15.48
CA ALA A 163 1.26 -23.43 -16.59
C ALA A 163 1.36 -22.45 -17.78
N ARG A 164 2.12 -22.84 -18.81
CA ARG A 164 2.00 -22.32 -20.17
C ARG A 164 1.18 -23.29 -21.02
N PRO A 165 0.03 -22.90 -21.59
CA PRO A 165 -0.51 -23.59 -22.75
C PRO A 165 0.19 -23.06 -24.01
N THR A 166 0.98 -23.93 -24.64
CA THR A 166 1.42 -23.73 -26.03
C THR A 166 0.31 -24.27 -26.92
N ALA A 167 -0.30 -23.43 -27.75
CA ALA A 167 -1.16 -23.92 -28.83
C ALA A 167 -0.95 -23.06 -30.09
N THR A 168 -0.21 -23.64 -31.04
CA THR A 168 -0.13 -23.23 -32.43
C THR A 168 -1.19 -24.00 -33.21
N ALA A 169 -2.14 -23.31 -33.85
CA ALA A 169 -2.63 -23.58 -35.21
C ALA A 169 -3.71 -22.57 -35.62
N SER A 170 -3.52 -22.07 -36.84
CA SER A 170 -4.30 -21.07 -37.58
C SER A 170 -5.58 -21.66 -38.20
N SER A 171 -6.66 -20.86 -38.24
CA SER A 171 -7.45 -20.66 -39.47
C SER A 171 -8.47 -19.51 -39.35
N GLY A 172 -8.27 -18.45 -40.14
CA GLY A 172 -9.30 -17.96 -41.07
C GLY A 172 -10.34 -16.90 -40.66
N ASN A 173 -9.96 -15.63 -40.88
CA ASN A 173 -10.75 -14.58 -41.60
C ASN A 173 -11.82 -13.74 -40.83
N PRO A 174 -12.25 -12.57 -41.35
CA PRO A 174 -11.59 -11.27 -41.17
C PRO A 174 -12.50 -10.17 -40.56
N TYR A 175 -11.89 -9.16 -39.95
CA TYR A 175 -12.57 -7.93 -39.52
C TYR A 175 -12.99 -7.06 -40.72
N PRO A 176 -14.20 -6.46 -40.73
CA PRO A 176 -14.50 -5.34 -41.60
C PRO A 176 -14.17 -4.01 -40.90
N ALA A 177 -13.43 -3.15 -41.59
CA ALA A 177 -13.31 -1.73 -41.27
C ALA A 177 -14.56 -0.97 -41.74
N PRO A 178 -14.86 0.21 -41.14
CA PRO A 178 -15.55 1.26 -41.87
C PRO A 178 -14.66 2.50 -42.00
N SER A 179 -14.35 2.83 -43.25
CA SER A 179 -13.97 4.17 -43.71
C SER A 179 -15.12 4.71 -44.56
N THR A 180 -15.64 5.88 -44.22
CA THR A 180 -16.12 6.85 -45.21
C THR A 180 -15.85 8.26 -44.73
N ALA A 181 -15.18 9.01 -45.59
CA ALA A 181 -14.70 10.38 -45.45
C ALA A 181 -15.82 11.43 -45.43
N GLN A 182 -15.56 12.55 -44.75
CA GLN A 182 -16.05 13.87 -45.14
C GLN A 182 -14.94 14.93 -44.96
N THR A 183 -15.06 15.97 -45.76
CA THR A 183 -14.02 16.85 -46.33
C THR A 183 -13.49 17.96 -45.42
N GLN A 184 -12.21 18.30 -45.63
CA GLN A 184 -11.43 19.41 -45.07
C GLN A 184 -11.86 20.79 -45.64
N PRO A 185 -11.71 21.86 -44.84
CA PRO A 185 -11.09 23.10 -45.34
C PRO A 185 -9.86 23.51 -44.53
N THR A 186 -8.90 24.10 -45.24
CA THR A 186 -7.55 24.53 -44.86
C THR A 186 -7.54 25.86 -44.10
N ASP A 187 -6.76 25.97 -43.02
CA ASP A 187 -5.66 26.94 -42.83
C ASP A 187 -5.28 27.09 -41.34
N ALA A 188 -3.98 27.01 -41.06
CA ALA A 188 -3.33 27.22 -39.76
C ALA A 188 -2.77 28.66 -39.66
N PRO A 189 -2.48 29.20 -38.45
CA PRO A 189 -1.10 29.06 -37.95
C PRO A 189 -0.90 28.91 -36.42
N ALA A 190 0.26 28.30 -36.11
CA ALA A 190 1.09 28.12 -34.91
C ALA A 190 0.70 28.66 -33.50
N PRO A 191 1.00 27.88 -32.41
CA PRO A 191 0.86 28.33 -31.02
C PRO A 191 2.16 28.97 -30.45
N VAL A 192 1.99 30.05 -29.68
CA VAL A 192 3.02 30.81 -28.96
C VAL A 192 2.94 30.49 -27.45
N ALA A 193 4.09 30.48 -26.78
CA ALA A 193 4.33 30.16 -25.37
C ALA A 193 3.64 31.12 -24.37
N PRO A 194 3.34 30.69 -23.13
CA PRO A 194 2.71 31.54 -22.11
C PRO A 194 3.71 32.37 -21.27
N THR A 195 3.35 33.63 -21.01
CA THR A 195 4.08 34.58 -20.16
C THR A 195 3.28 34.87 -18.87
N ALA A 196 3.99 35.03 -17.76
CA ALA A 196 3.49 35.33 -16.41
C ALA A 196 2.79 36.71 -16.27
N PRO A 197 1.88 36.89 -15.29
CA PRO A 197 1.26 38.18 -15.00
C PRO A 197 2.14 39.06 -14.08
N ILE A 198 2.29 40.33 -14.47
CA ILE A 198 2.93 41.40 -13.68
C ILE A 198 1.82 42.39 -13.28
N PHE A 199 1.81 42.79 -12.01
CA PHE A 199 0.95 43.82 -11.45
C PHE A 199 1.46 45.23 -11.78
N ASP A 200 0.53 46.10 -12.17
CA ASP A 200 0.68 47.56 -12.31
C ASP A 200 0.25 48.24 -11.00
N PRO A 201 0.91 49.32 -10.57
CA PRO A 201 0.16 50.55 -10.41
C PRO A 201 0.91 51.80 -10.92
N THR A 202 0.20 52.57 -11.73
CA THR A 202 0.55 53.93 -12.15
C THR A 202 0.02 54.95 -11.14
N ASP A 203 0.84 55.91 -10.68
CA ASP A 203 0.51 57.34 -10.77
C ASP A 203 1.68 58.32 -10.46
N ALA A 204 1.81 59.31 -11.36
CA ALA A 204 2.40 60.66 -11.22
C ALA A 204 3.94 60.89 -11.42
N PRO A 205 4.41 62.11 -11.81
CA PRO A 205 4.50 62.54 -13.22
C PRO A 205 5.87 63.14 -13.69
N ALA A 206 5.99 63.17 -15.03
CA ALA A 206 6.96 63.78 -15.99
C ALA A 206 7.88 64.96 -15.55
N THR A 207 9.14 65.12 -15.99
CA THR A 207 9.70 65.46 -17.33
C THR A 207 11.26 65.68 -17.21
N PRO A 208 12.03 66.14 -18.22
CA PRO A 208 12.67 65.36 -19.29
C PRO A 208 14.23 65.41 -19.30
N ASN A 209 14.83 64.43 -19.98
CA ASN A 209 16.24 64.34 -20.37
C ASN A 209 16.68 65.55 -21.25
N PRO A 210 17.98 65.92 -21.33
CA PRO A 210 18.79 65.33 -22.41
C PRO A 210 20.27 65.04 -22.05
N SER A 211 20.75 63.93 -22.62
CA SER A 211 22.15 63.51 -22.76
C SER A 211 22.87 64.32 -23.86
N PRO A 212 24.08 63.94 -24.33
CA PRO A 212 25.39 63.81 -23.66
C PRO A 212 26.49 64.58 -24.45
N ARG A 213 27.73 64.63 -23.93
CA ARG A 213 28.96 64.66 -24.77
C ARG A 213 30.23 64.42 -23.95
N THR A 214 30.92 63.33 -24.27
CA THR A 214 32.33 62.97 -23.98
C THR A 214 33.15 63.25 -25.26
N PRO A 215 34.52 63.23 -25.31
CA PRO A 215 35.49 62.84 -24.27
C PRO A 215 36.85 63.61 -24.20
N ALA A 216 37.67 63.16 -23.24
CA ALA A 216 39.16 63.07 -23.24
C ALA A 216 39.99 64.24 -22.64
N PRO A 217 41.28 64.06 -22.29
CA PRO A 217 41.68 63.57 -20.96
C PRO A 217 42.84 64.38 -20.30
N THR A 218 43.25 63.94 -19.10
CA THR A 218 44.64 63.94 -18.57
C THR A 218 45.12 65.10 -17.67
N ASN A 219 45.83 64.68 -16.61
CA ASN A 219 46.89 65.32 -15.81
C ASN A 219 46.52 65.93 -14.45
N GLU A 220 46.82 65.13 -13.41
CA GLU A 220 47.19 65.57 -12.06
C GLU A 220 48.52 66.37 -12.11
N PRO A 221 48.75 67.35 -11.22
CA PRO A 221 49.63 67.05 -10.07
C PRO A 221 49.33 67.80 -8.75
N ALA A 222 49.42 67.05 -7.65
CA ALA A 222 50.13 67.30 -6.38
C ALA A 222 50.02 68.64 -5.59
N ALA A 223 49.79 68.43 -4.27
CA ALA A 223 50.57 68.94 -3.12
C ALA A 223 49.88 69.88 -2.10
N GLY A 224 50.08 69.54 -0.81
CA GLY A 224 49.91 70.40 0.38
C GLY A 224 48.87 69.88 1.37
N ALA A 225 49.24 69.02 2.33
CA ALA A 225 49.55 69.37 3.74
C ALA A 225 48.43 70.22 4.41
N THR A 226 47.80 69.87 5.53
CA THR A 226 48.40 69.52 6.83
C THR A 226 47.29 69.03 7.80
N ASP A 227 47.61 68.00 8.59
CA ASP A 227 47.12 67.53 9.90
C ASP A 227 45.70 67.82 10.45
N ALA A 228 44.93 66.74 10.66
CA ALA A 228 44.14 66.39 11.88
C ALA A 228 43.25 65.14 11.63
N PRO A 229 42.69 64.46 12.66
CA PRO A 229 43.26 63.73 13.80
C PRO A 229 43.18 62.18 13.63
N THR A 230 43.88 61.43 14.48
CA THR A 230 43.95 59.95 14.50
C THR A 230 42.57 59.25 14.55
N PRO A 231 42.22 58.34 13.63
CA PRO A 231 41.04 57.49 13.75
C PRO A 231 41.29 56.22 14.59
N THR A 232 40.35 55.94 15.48
CA THR A 232 40.15 54.71 16.26
C THR A 232 40.26 53.44 15.38
N PRO A 233 40.85 52.32 15.85
CA PRO A 233 40.99 51.12 15.03
C PRO A 233 39.62 50.54 14.64
N THR A 234 39.40 50.42 13.33
CA THR A 234 38.24 49.75 12.72
C THR A 234 38.20 48.27 13.15
N PRO A 235 37.05 47.74 13.62
CA PRO A 235 36.92 46.31 13.88
C PRO A 235 37.14 45.53 12.59
N ALA A 236 38.00 44.50 12.64
CA ALA A 236 38.18 43.60 11.51
C ALA A 236 36.83 42.95 11.15
N ALA A 237 36.43 43.06 9.89
CA ALA A 237 35.23 42.40 9.38
C ALA A 237 35.36 40.89 9.59
N THR A 238 34.48 40.30 10.39
CA THR A 238 34.30 38.86 10.49
C THR A 238 33.97 38.31 9.10
N GLN A 239 34.83 37.43 8.58
CA GLN A 239 34.58 36.73 7.33
C GLN A 239 33.28 35.91 7.46
N PRO A 240 32.36 35.96 6.47
CA PRO A 240 31.18 35.10 6.49
C PRO A 240 31.59 33.63 6.64
N PRO A 241 30.82 32.79 7.36
CA PRO A 241 31.07 31.36 7.42
C PRO A 241 31.14 30.80 6.00
N ALA A 242 32.20 30.06 5.68
CA ALA A 242 32.29 29.37 4.40
C ALA A 242 31.07 28.46 4.26
N THR A 243 30.28 28.66 3.20
CA THR A 243 29.21 27.75 2.82
C THR A 243 29.79 26.33 2.78
N PRO A 244 29.20 25.34 3.48
CA PRO A 244 29.66 23.96 3.42
C PRO A 244 29.79 23.54 1.96
N ALA A 245 30.95 23.00 1.58
CA ALA A 245 31.11 22.44 0.25
C ALA A 245 29.98 21.41 0.04
N PRO A 246 29.29 21.43 -1.11
CA PRO A 246 28.29 20.42 -1.40
C PRO A 246 28.94 19.03 -1.23
N PRO A 247 28.22 18.06 -0.64
CA PRO A 247 28.78 16.72 -0.43
C PRO A 247 29.32 16.21 -1.76
N THR A 248 30.55 15.69 -1.74
CA THR A 248 31.16 15.11 -2.94
C THR A 248 30.20 14.05 -3.48
N PRO A 249 29.65 14.21 -4.69
CA PRO A 249 28.68 13.26 -5.21
C PRO A 249 29.31 11.87 -5.24
N ILE A 250 28.59 10.88 -4.71
CA ILE A 250 28.94 9.48 -4.94
C ILE A 250 29.07 9.31 -6.46
N PRO A 251 30.15 8.71 -7.00
CA PRO A 251 30.29 8.57 -8.43
C PRO A 251 29.17 7.66 -8.93
N ALA A 252 28.13 8.23 -9.54
CA ALA A 252 27.10 7.52 -10.29
C ALA A 252 27.39 7.65 -11.80
N ASP A 253 27.04 6.63 -12.56
CA ASP A 253 26.97 6.75 -14.01
C ASP A 253 25.68 7.52 -14.36
N VAL A 254 25.78 8.51 -15.26
CA VAL A 254 24.64 9.40 -15.57
C VAL A 254 24.23 9.24 -17.03
N VAL A 255 22.99 8.83 -17.26
CA VAL A 255 22.33 8.84 -18.57
C VAL A 255 21.81 10.25 -18.84
N ARG A 256 22.22 10.81 -19.99
CA ARG A 256 21.76 12.12 -20.48
C ARG A 256 21.19 11.97 -21.88
N GLY A 257 20.06 12.64 -22.14
CA GLY A 257 19.32 12.48 -23.38
C GLY A 257 18.72 11.09 -23.53
N THR A 258 18.47 10.65 -24.77
CA THR A 258 17.93 9.32 -25.04
C THR A 258 19.06 8.33 -25.29
N VAL A 259 19.24 7.40 -24.36
CA VAL A 259 20.19 6.29 -24.48
C VAL A 259 19.43 5.00 -24.72
N ARG A 260 19.94 4.17 -25.63
CA ARG A 260 19.37 2.85 -25.94
C ARG A 260 20.38 1.76 -25.65
N TRP A 261 19.96 0.79 -24.87
CA TRP A 261 20.67 -0.44 -24.58
C TRP A 261 20.12 -1.56 -25.46
N THR A 262 21.01 -2.16 -26.23
CA THR A 262 20.68 -3.17 -27.24
C THR A 262 21.23 -4.53 -26.84
N THR A 263 20.65 -5.61 -27.36
CA THR A 263 21.10 -6.98 -27.09
C THR A 263 22.56 -7.20 -27.48
N ALA A 264 23.07 -6.47 -28.49
CA ALA A 264 24.48 -6.52 -28.91
C ALA A 264 25.46 -5.99 -27.85
N GLN A 265 24.97 -5.19 -26.89
CA GLN A 265 25.75 -4.67 -25.76
C GLN A 265 25.60 -5.54 -24.50
N SER A 266 24.79 -6.60 -24.56
CA SER A 266 24.50 -7.45 -23.41
C SER A 266 25.67 -8.43 -23.14
N PRO A 267 26.01 -8.72 -21.87
CA PRO A 267 25.44 -8.15 -20.66
C PRO A 267 25.94 -6.73 -20.36
N ILE A 268 25.03 -5.85 -19.95
CA ILE A 268 25.36 -4.50 -19.47
C ILE A 268 25.57 -4.57 -17.97
N THR A 269 26.76 -4.19 -17.49
CA THR A 269 27.09 -4.29 -16.06
C THR A 269 27.14 -2.91 -15.41
N LEU A 270 26.29 -2.69 -14.42
CA LEU A 270 26.29 -1.51 -13.56
C LEU A 270 27.15 -1.80 -12.32
N ARG A 271 28.29 -1.10 -12.19
CA ARG A 271 29.27 -1.30 -11.10
C ARG A 271 29.09 -0.35 -9.92
N ARG A 272 28.15 0.59 -10.07
CA ARG A 272 27.82 1.70 -9.18
C ARG A 272 26.42 2.17 -9.57
N ASP A 273 25.91 3.16 -8.85
CA ASP A 273 24.60 3.72 -9.12
C ASP A 273 24.49 4.27 -10.54
N LEU A 274 23.30 4.12 -11.12
CA LEU A 274 22.92 4.70 -12.40
C LEU A 274 21.88 5.77 -12.16
N GLN A 275 22.13 6.99 -12.60
CA GLN A 275 21.14 8.06 -12.61
C GLN A 275 20.66 8.32 -14.04
N ILE A 276 19.35 8.26 -14.27
CA ILE A 276 18.71 8.76 -15.49
C ILE A 276 18.26 10.19 -15.19
N ALA A 277 18.98 11.17 -15.73
CA ALA A 277 18.78 12.58 -15.41
C ALA A 277 17.40 13.10 -15.86
N PRO A 278 16.92 14.23 -15.29
CA PRO A 278 15.66 14.84 -15.70
C PRO A 278 15.60 15.09 -17.21
N GLY A 279 14.45 14.81 -17.83
CA GLY A 279 14.25 14.93 -19.28
C GLY A 279 15.03 13.93 -20.15
N SER A 280 15.76 12.99 -19.54
CA SER A 280 16.49 11.92 -20.23
C SER A 280 15.66 10.64 -20.29
N SER A 281 16.03 9.71 -21.16
CA SER A 281 15.33 8.44 -21.32
C SER A 281 16.30 7.29 -21.53
N LEU A 282 16.13 6.23 -20.76
CA LEU A 282 16.82 4.95 -20.97
C LEU A 282 15.85 3.94 -21.58
N LEU A 283 16.16 3.49 -22.79
CA LEU A 283 15.41 2.47 -23.52
C LEU A 283 16.20 1.15 -23.48
N ILE A 284 15.62 0.09 -22.93
CA ILE A 284 16.24 -1.23 -22.86
C ILE A 284 15.48 -2.17 -23.80
N ASP A 285 16.18 -2.67 -24.82
CA ASP A 285 15.62 -3.53 -25.86
C ASP A 285 15.39 -4.97 -25.39
N PRO A 286 14.54 -5.74 -26.11
CA PRO A 286 14.29 -7.14 -25.80
C PRO A 286 15.57 -7.98 -25.70
N GLY A 287 15.58 -8.92 -24.75
CA GLY A 287 16.69 -9.85 -24.55
C GLY A 287 17.94 -9.25 -23.90
N VAL A 288 17.95 -7.96 -23.51
CA VAL A 288 19.06 -7.37 -22.78
C VAL A 288 19.10 -7.90 -21.35
N GLU A 289 20.26 -8.41 -20.94
CA GLU A 289 20.61 -8.65 -19.55
C GLU A 289 21.38 -7.47 -18.96
N VAL A 290 20.85 -6.91 -17.87
CA VAL A 290 21.44 -5.88 -17.02
C VAL A 290 21.87 -6.52 -15.72
N ARG A 291 23.16 -6.48 -15.42
CA ARG A 291 23.73 -7.01 -14.18
C ARG A 291 24.14 -5.86 -13.26
N ILE A 292 23.60 -5.84 -12.05
CA ILE A 292 23.81 -4.76 -11.09
C ILE A 292 24.68 -5.29 -9.93
N THR A 293 25.70 -4.53 -9.52
CA THR A 293 26.52 -4.91 -8.36
C THR A 293 25.74 -4.77 -7.05
N PRO A 294 26.01 -5.63 -6.04
CA PRO A 294 25.39 -5.51 -4.74
C PRO A 294 25.48 -4.07 -4.18
N GLY A 295 24.38 -3.57 -3.64
CA GLY A 295 24.26 -2.21 -3.10
C GLY A 295 24.12 -1.08 -4.13
N ALA A 296 24.26 -1.33 -5.43
CA ALA A 296 24.02 -0.29 -6.44
C ALA A 296 22.53 -0.12 -6.77
N ALA A 297 22.12 1.10 -7.09
CA ALA A 297 20.74 1.47 -7.41
C ALA A 297 20.56 2.06 -8.81
N ILE A 298 19.32 2.10 -9.29
CA ILE A 298 18.92 2.88 -10.46
C ILE A 298 18.02 4.03 -9.99
N TYR A 299 18.49 5.26 -10.10
CA TYR A 299 17.72 6.48 -9.84
C TYR A 299 17.13 7.02 -11.14
N VAL A 300 15.81 7.14 -11.19
CA VAL A 300 15.07 7.62 -12.37
C VAL A 300 14.50 9.00 -12.05
N ASP A 301 15.08 10.05 -12.64
CA ASP A 301 14.49 11.41 -12.68
C ASP A 301 13.76 11.71 -14.00
N GLY A 302 14.02 10.89 -15.01
CA GLY A 302 13.42 10.97 -16.33
C GLY A 302 12.58 9.73 -16.59
N ASN A 303 12.90 9.04 -17.68
CA ASN A 303 12.13 7.88 -18.13
C ASN A 303 12.99 6.62 -18.21
N LEU A 304 12.48 5.50 -17.68
CA LEU A 304 13.06 4.17 -17.81
C LEU A 304 12.05 3.25 -18.48
N TYR A 305 12.40 2.74 -19.67
CA TYR A 305 11.55 1.79 -20.39
C TYR A 305 12.33 0.51 -20.71
N ALA A 306 12.02 -0.56 -19.99
CA ALA A 306 12.48 -1.90 -20.29
C ALA A 306 11.38 -2.67 -21.02
N ARG A 307 11.63 -3.03 -22.29
CA ARG A 307 10.63 -3.65 -23.16
C ARG A 307 11.14 -4.98 -23.66
N GLY A 308 10.86 -6.04 -22.90
CA GLY A 308 11.06 -7.42 -23.33
C GLY A 308 10.06 -7.86 -24.39
N GLN A 309 10.23 -9.09 -24.86
CA GLN A 309 9.27 -9.80 -25.70
C GLN A 309 9.06 -11.21 -25.15
N PRO A 310 7.94 -11.87 -25.46
CA PRO A 310 7.78 -13.29 -25.17
C PRO A 310 8.96 -14.11 -25.72
N GLY A 311 9.71 -14.79 -24.83
CA GLY A 311 10.90 -15.56 -25.19
C GLY A 311 12.22 -14.75 -25.27
N GLN A 312 12.16 -13.42 -25.19
CA GLN A 312 13.31 -12.53 -25.06
C GLN A 312 13.03 -11.47 -23.98
N PRO A 313 12.83 -11.87 -22.72
CA PRO A 313 12.59 -10.92 -21.64
C PRO A 313 13.83 -10.04 -21.42
N VAL A 314 13.62 -8.84 -20.90
CA VAL A 314 14.72 -8.06 -20.31
C VAL A 314 15.01 -8.63 -18.94
N LYS A 315 16.27 -8.92 -18.64
CA LYS A 315 16.68 -9.46 -17.33
C LYS A 315 17.41 -8.39 -16.55
N ILE A 316 16.95 -8.09 -15.35
CA ILE A 316 17.61 -7.19 -14.41
C ILE A 316 17.94 -7.99 -13.16
N VAL A 317 19.24 -8.27 -12.98
CA VAL A 317 19.73 -9.27 -12.02
C VAL A 317 20.93 -8.75 -11.23
N SER A 318 21.20 -9.36 -10.07
CA SER A 318 22.47 -9.14 -9.37
C SER A 318 23.65 -9.79 -10.09
N THR A 319 24.82 -9.15 -10.02
CA THR A 319 26.11 -9.71 -10.50
C THR A 319 26.72 -10.77 -9.57
N GLY A 320 26.19 -10.95 -8.35
CA GLY A 320 26.79 -11.84 -7.35
C GLY A 320 25.82 -12.27 -6.23
N GLY A 321 26.35 -12.81 -5.13
CA GLY A 321 25.54 -13.36 -4.04
C GLY A 321 24.84 -12.34 -3.14
N GLY A 322 25.14 -11.04 -3.30
CA GLY A 322 24.47 -9.95 -2.58
C GLY A 322 23.33 -9.33 -3.39
N ARG A 323 22.43 -8.61 -2.73
CA ARG A 323 21.34 -7.90 -3.40
C ARG A 323 21.81 -6.54 -3.94
N TRP A 324 21.39 -6.18 -5.16
CA TRP A 324 21.39 -4.76 -5.55
C TRP A 324 20.27 -4.02 -4.81
N ASP A 325 20.31 -2.69 -4.81
CA ASP A 325 19.43 -1.93 -3.93
C ASP A 325 18.00 -1.81 -4.48
N ALA A 326 17.69 -0.78 -5.27
CA ALA A 326 16.35 -0.61 -5.82
C ALA A 326 16.34 0.18 -7.15
N ILE A 327 15.18 0.17 -7.81
CA ILE A 327 14.81 1.14 -8.83
C ILE A 327 14.03 2.25 -8.12
N TYR A 328 14.62 3.43 -8.00
CA TYR A 328 14.03 4.60 -7.35
C TYR A 328 13.53 5.60 -8.40
N GLY A 329 12.22 5.61 -8.63
CA GLY A 329 11.53 6.68 -9.36
C GLY A 329 11.33 7.89 -8.46
N ARG A 330 12.06 8.97 -8.75
CA ARG A 330 11.91 10.26 -8.06
C ARG A 330 10.68 11.03 -8.59
N PRO A 331 10.26 12.13 -7.93
CA PRO A 331 9.08 12.89 -8.34
C PRO A 331 8.98 13.13 -9.85
N GLY A 332 7.90 12.65 -10.46
CA GLY A 332 7.61 12.80 -11.90
C GLY A 332 8.27 11.78 -12.83
N ALA A 333 8.96 10.77 -12.30
CA ALA A 333 9.56 9.70 -13.11
C ALA A 333 8.51 8.85 -13.84
N ASP A 334 8.85 8.39 -15.05
CA ASP A 334 8.05 7.41 -15.79
C ASP A 334 8.83 6.10 -15.94
N ILE A 335 8.34 5.04 -15.27
CA ILE A 335 8.96 3.71 -15.24
C ILE A 335 8.01 2.71 -15.89
N GLY A 336 8.42 2.17 -17.04
CA GLY A 336 7.72 1.10 -17.74
C GLY A 336 8.56 -0.18 -17.81
N LEU A 337 8.06 -1.25 -17.19
CA LEU A 337 8.65 -2.59 -17.18
C LEU A 337 7.68 -3.56 -17.86
N ASP A 338 7.97 -3.93 -19.10
CA ASP A 338 7.17 -4.88 -19.87
C ASP A 338 8.00 -6.13 -20.20
N GLN A 339 7.53 -7.33 -19.81
CA GLN A 339 8.25 -8.59 -20.00
C GLN A 339 9.66 -8.55 -19.40
N VAL A 340 9.72 -8.10 -18.14
CA VAL A 340 10.96 -8.03 -17.37
C VAL A 340 11.04 -9.19 -16.38
N GLU A 341 12.20 -9.82 -16.28
CA GLU A 341 12.58 -10.69 -15.16
C GLU A 341 13.44 -9.88 -14.19
N LEU A 342 12.90 -9.58 -13.02
CA LEU A 342 13.55 -8.76 -11.99
C LEU A 342 13.90 -9.64 -10.79
N SER A 343 15.19 -9.79 -10.48
CA SER A 343 15.66 -10.62 -9.36
C SER A 343 16.92 -10.10 -8.68
N GLY A 344 17.15 -10.55 -7.44
CA GLY A 344 18.34 -10.21 -6.67
C GLY A 344 18.41 -8.73 -6.25
N GLY A 345 17.31 -7.99 -6.29
CA GLY A 345 17.23 -6.62 -5.77
C GLY A 345 16.64 -6.56 -4.37
N GLY A 346 16.42 -5.34 -3.87
CA GLY A 346 15.75 -5.07 -2.61
C GLY A 346 16.66 -5.14 -1.38
N ASN A 347 17.92 -4.73 -1.47
CA ASN A 347 18.85 -4.77 -0.33
C ASN A 347 18.33 -4.01 0.91
N GLY A 348 17.73 -2.83 0.69
CA GLY A 348 17.16 -2.00 1.75
C GLY A 348 15.71 -2.30 2.14
N GLY A 349 15.07 -3.37 1.65
CA GLY A 349 13.65 -3.65 1.90
C GLY A 349 12.68 -2.99 0.91
N THR A 350 13.19 -2.28 -0.09
CA THR A 350 12.42 -1.72 -1.22
C THR A 350 13.07 -2.16 -2.53
N LEU A 351 12.30 -2.72 -3.46
CA LEU A 351 12.77 -3.16 -4.77
C LEU A 351 12.48 -2.12 -5.86
N ILE A 352 11.25 -1.60 -5.86
CA ILE A 352 10.81 -0.53 -6.76
C ILE A 352 10.14 0.52 -5.89
N PHE A 353 10.54 1.76 -6.06
CA PHE A 353 9.89 2.93 -5.49
C PHE A 353 9.47 3.87 -6.61
N SER A 354 8.28 4.46 -6.52
CA SER A 354 7.84 5.52 -7.43
C SER A 354 7.13 6.60 -6.64
N GLU A 355 7.50 7.86 -6.89
CA GLU A 355 6.91 9.03 -6.25
C GLU A 355 6.36 10.01 -7.30
N GLY A 356 5.08 10.40 -7.18
CA GLY A 356 4.46 11.46 -7.99
C GLY A 356 4.58 11.29 -9.52
N GLY A 357 4.71 10.05 -10.01
CA GLY A 357 5.04 9.73 -11.39
C GLY A 357 4.13 8.66 -12.00
N ASN A 358 4.68 7.82 -12.87
CA ASN A 358 4.00 6.66 -13.45
C ASN A 358 4.85 5.40 -13.23
N LEU A 359 4.18 4.34 -12.75
CA LEU A 359 4.75 3.01 -12.65
C LEU A 359 3.86 2.02 -13.42
N SER A 360 4.38 1.51 -14.53
CA SER A 360 3.75 0.46 -15.32
C SER A 360 4.58 -0.81 -15.27
N ILE A 361 3.98 -1.90 -14.78
CA ILE A 361 4.59 -3.23 -14.73
C ILE A 361 3.66 -4.22 -15.43
N VAL A 362 4.07 -4.72 -16.58
CA VAL A 362 3.22 -5.53 -17.45
C VAL A 362 3.93 -6.84 -17.78
N ARG A 363 3.21 -7.95 -17.65
CA ARG A 363 3.66 -9.31 -18.03
C ARG A 363 5.06 -9.66 -17.52
N SER A 364 5.38 -9.21 -16.32
CA SER A 364 6.73 -9.31 -15.74
C SER A 364 6.78 -10.38 -14.65
N GLN A 365 7.99 -10.78 -14.28
CA GLN A 365 8.25 -11.77 -13.23
C GLN A 365 9.17 -11.14 -12.20
N ILE A 366 8.66 -10.96 -10.99
CA ILE A 366 9.37 -10.30 -9.88
C ILE A 366 9.58 -11.34 -8.79
N ARG A 367 10.79 -11.89 -8.75
CA ARG A 367 11.13 -13.07 -7.92
C ARG A 367 12.49 -12.96 -7.27
N ASP A 368 12.64 -13.66 -6.15
CA ASP A 368 13.91 -13.75 -5.42
C ASP A 368 14.47 -12.37 -4.98
N ASN A 369 13.58 -11.40 -4.73
CA ASN A 369 13.93 -10.05 -4.27
C ASN A 369 13.76 -9.88 -2.76
N GLY A 370 14.31 -8.78 -2.23
CA GLY A 370 14.44 -8.49 -0.80
C GLY A 370 13.52 -7.38 -0.31
N GLY A 371 12.58 -6.92 -1.13
CA GLY A 371 11.88 -5.68 -0.87
C GLY A 371 10.59 -5.50 -1.64
N GLN A 372 9.86 -4.45 -1.24
CA GLN A 372 8.51 -4.13 -1.69
C GLN A 372 8.51 -3.43 -3.06
N ILE A 373 7.38 -3.53 -3.75
CA ILE A 373 6.99 -2.57 -4.79
C ILE A 373 6.14 -1.51 -4.10
N ARG A 374 6.67 -0.29 -4.02
CA ARG A 374 6.03 0.81 -3.31
C ARG A 374 5.81 2.00 -4.24
N SER A 375 4.61 2.56 -4.18
CA SER A 375 4.23 3.77 -4.91
C SER A 375 3.60 4.78 -3.96
N TYR A 376 3.93 6.05 -4.18
CA TYR A 376 3.38 7.18 -3.46
C TYR A 376 2.99 8.28 -4.45
N ASP A 377 1.70 8.59 -4.57
CA ASP A 377 1.14 9.57 -5.51
C ASP A 377 1.45 9.29 -7.00
N SER A 378 2.00 8.14 -7.35
CA SER A 378 2.18 7.74 -8.75
C SER A 378 0.95 7.02 -9.28
N ARG A 379 0.62 7.22 -10.56
CA ARG A 379 -0.31 6.35 -11.28
C ARG A 379 0.32 4.96 -11.41
N VAL A 380 -0.40 3.94 -10.98
CA VAL A 380 0.10 2.55 -11.00
C VAL A 380 -0.73 1.70 -11.96
N GLU A 381 -0.04 1.00 -12.85
CA GLU A 381 -0.63 0.00 -13.73
C GLU A 381 0.17 -1.30 -13.64
N MET A 382 -0.42 -2.32 -13.02
CA MET A 382 0.15 -3.67 -12.96
C MET A 382 -0.76 -4.65 -13.68
N ARG A 383 -0.24 -5.32 -14.71
CA ARG A 383 -1.00 -6.29 -15.50
C ARG A 383 -0.25 -7.59 -15.68
N GLU A 384 -0.95 -8.71 -15.56
CA GLU A 384 -0.44 -10.05 -15.89
C GLU A 384 0.93 -10.35 -15.29
N THR A 385 1.22 -9.77 -14.12
CA THR A 385 2.53 -9.82 -13.48
C THR A 385 2.52 -10.81 -12.33
N ASP A 386 3.62 -11.55 -12.19
CA ASP A 386 3.84 -12.50 -11.12
C ASP A 386 4.81 -11.89 -10.09
N VAL A 387 4.37 -11.81 -8.83
CA VAL A 387 5.17 -11.33 -7.70
C VAL A 387 5.19 -12.44 -6.65
N SER A 388 6.22 -13.26 -6.69
CA SER A 388 6.33 -14.48 -5.87
C SER A 388 7.76 -14.78 -5.43
N GLY A 389 7.93 -15.56 -4.35
CA GLY A 389 9.25 -15.96 -3.87
C GLY A 389 10.13 -14.82 -3.36
N ASN A 390 9.55 -13.65 -3.10
CA ASN A 390 10.28 -12.50 -2.55
C ASN A 390 10.29 -12.55 -1.02
N ASP A 391 11.30 -11.94 -0.44
CA ASP A 391 11.57 -11.89 0.99
C ASP A 391 11.54 -10.44 1.45
N LEU A 392 10.43 -10.03 2.06
CA LEU A 392 10.13 -8.66 2.43
C LEU A 392 10.20 -8.51 3.95
N PRO A 393 11.19 -7.76 4.48
CA PRO A 393 11.35 -7.60 5.92
C PRO A 393 10.22 -6.80 6.59
N TYR A 394 9.46 -6.03 5.81
CA TYR A 394 8.33 -5.23 6.27
C TYR A 394 7.37 -4.93 5.12
N GLY A 395 6.11 -4.64 5.46
CA GLY A 395 5.10 -4.14 4.54
C GLY A 395 4.57 -5.15 3.51
N ALA A 396 3.75 -4.62 2.60
CA ALA A 396 3.06 -5.40 1.58
C ALA A 396 3.99 -5.78 0.41
N ALA A 397 3.68 -6.82 -0.35
CA ALA A 397 4.42 -7.10 -1.58
C ALA A 397 4.24 -5.95 -2.59
N VAL A 398 3.02 -5.41 -2.67
CA VAL A 398 2.66 -4.20 -3.41
C VAL A 398 1.94 -3.23 -2.48
N GLU A 399 2.54 -2.06 -2.24
CA GLU A 399 1.94 -0.96 -1.50
C GLU A 399 1.76 0.25 -2.44
N VAL A 400 0.53 0.74 -2.55
CA VAL A 400 0.21 1.96 -3.32
C VAL A 400 -0.52 2.94 -2.42
N SER A 401 0.04 4.13 -2.25
CA SER A 401 -0.52 5.18 -1.41
C SER A 401 -0.75 6.47 -2.20
N PHE A 402 -1.81 7.20 -1.86
CA PHE A 402 -2.18 8.46 -2.47
C PHE A 402 -2.50 9.49 -1.38
N LEU A 403 -1.80 10.62 -1.36
CA LEU A 403 -2.27 11.84 -0.70
C LEU A 403 -3.16 12.66 -1.63
N ASN A 404 -2.82 12.71 -2.92
CA ASN A 404 -3.42 13.65 -3.88
C ASN A 404 -4.39 12.97 -4.87
N GLY A 405 -5.06 11.90 -4.41
CA GLY A 405 -5.90 11.04 -5.25
C GLY A 405 -5.11 10.36 -6.37
N GLY A 406 -5.80 9.62 -7.24
CA GLY A 406 -5.11 8.98 -8.36
C GLY A 406 -5.83 7.74 -8.90
N GLY A 407 -5.04 6.90 -9.58
CA GLY A 407 -5.54 5.70 -10.21
C GLY A 407 -4.57 4.53 -10.01
N VAL A 408 -5.13 3.40 -9.60
CA VAL A 408 -4.42 2.12 -9.53
C VAL A 408 -5.19 1.08 -10.32
N THR A 409 -4.50 0.45 -11.27
CA THR A 409 -5.02 -0.65 -12.08
C THR A 409 -4.21 -1.91 -11.79
N LEU A 410 -4.88 -2.95 -11.28
CA LEU A 410 -4.32 -4.27 -11.03
C LEU A 410 -5.14 -5.29 -11.81
N ILE A 411 -4.63 -5.82 -12.92
CA ILE A 411 -5.40 -6.75 -13.76
C ILE A 411 -4.65 -8.05 -14.03
N GLY A 412 -5.23 -9.19 -13.68
CA GLY A 412 -4.68 -10.49 -14.03
C GLY A 412 -3.37 -10.84 -13.33
N ASN A 413 -3.03 -10.19 -12.21
CA ASN A 413 -1.77 -10.42 -11.50
C ASN A 413 -1.83 -11.65 -10.60
N ARG A 414 -0.67 -12.24 -10.32
CA ARG A 414 -0.50 -13.31 -9.33
C ARG A 414 0.48 -12.82 -8.27
N ILE A 415 -0.01 -12.61 -7.04
CA ILE A 415 0.78 -12.04 -5.94
C ILE A 415 0.59 -12.95 -4.73
N GLY A 416 1.65 -13.68 -4.37
CA GLY A 416 1.59 -14.67 -3.30
C GLY A 416 2.89 -15.47 -3.17
N GLY A 417 2.99 -16.29 -2.13
CA GLY A 417 4.22 -17.06 -1.87
C GLY A 417 5.44 -16.18 -1.55
N ASN A 418 5.21 -14.97 -1.05
CA ASN A 418 6.23 -14.07 -0.56
C ASN A 418 6.39 -14.24 0.96
N ARG A 419 7.62 -14.17 1.48
CA ARG A 419 7.88 -14.08 2.92
C ARG A 419 7.73 -12.63 3.34
N GLN A 420 6.61 -12.28 3.95
CA GLN A 420 6.31 -10.92 4.38
C GLN A 420 6.38 -10.81 5.90
N ALA A 421 6.44 -9.57 6.42
CA ALA A 421 6.22 -9.35 7.85
C ALA A 421 4.83 -9.87 8.26
N ALA A 422 4.74 -10.39 9.50
CA ALA A 422 3.48 -10.85 10.05
C ALA A 422 2.42 -9.73 10.01
N GLY A 423 1.19 -10.06 9.64
CA GLY A 423 0.10 -9.12 9.45
C GLY A 423 0.10 -8.37 8.11
N ALA A 424 1.18 -8.43 7.32
CA ALA A 424 1.25 -7.69 6.06
C ALA A 424 0.50 -8.41 4.93
N PRO A 425 -0.28 -7.67 4.12
CA PRO A 425 -1.02 -8.24 3.00
C PRO A 425 -0.16 -8.34 1.74
N PRO A 426 -0.47 -9.24 0.79
CA PRO A 426 0.12 -9.19 -0.56
C PRO A 426 -0.07 -7.82 -1.22
N VAL A 427 -1.25 -7.22 -1.09
CA VAL A 427 -1.59 -5.93 -1.69
C VAL A 427 -2.20 -5.00 -0.64
N GLN A 428 -1.67 -3.77 -0.57
CA GLN A 428 -2.22 -2.70 0.23
C GLN A 428 -2.41 -1.43 -0.61
N ILE A 429 -3.64 -0.90 -0.61
CA ILE A 429 -3.99 0.38 -1.24
C ILE A 429 -4.39 1.37 -0.14
N ARG A 430 -3.86 2.59 -0.21
CA ARG A 430 -4.12 3.63 0.79
C ARG A 430 -4.51 4.93 0.10
N ASN A 431 -5.73 5.40 0.34
CA ASN A 431 -6.13 6.78 0.07
C ASN A 431 -5.99 7.56 1.39
N GLU A 432 -4.91 8.30 1.53
CA GLU A 432 -4.60 9.06 2.74
C GLU A 432 -5.23 10.46 2.71
N GLY A 433 -5.53 10.98 1.51
CA GLY A 433 -6.21 12.25 1.32
C GLY A 433 -7.69 12.18 1.70
N ALA A 434 -8.20 13.21 2.38
CA ALA A 434 -9.59 13.24 2.87
C ALA A 434 -10.61 13.60 1.76
N PHE A 435 -10.17 14.26 0.70
CA PHE A 435 -11.06 14.83 -0.33
C PHE A 435 -10.77 14.30 -1.73
N ASP A 436 -9.58 13.76 -1.95
CA ASP A 436 -9.16 13.32 -3.25
C ASP A 436 -9.64 11.90 -3.55
N THR A 437 -10.14 11.73 -4.78
CA THR A 437 -10.70 10.44 -5.20
C THR A 437 -9.58 9.51 -5.67
N VAL A 438 -9.60 8.28 -5.16
CA VAL A 438 -8.82 7.18 -5.73
C VAL A 438 -9.72 6.31 -6.59
N ASN A 439 -9.29 6.07 -7.84
CA ASN A 439 -9.91 5.11 -8.73
C ASN A 439 -9.16 3.78 -8.65
N LEU A 440 -9.80 2.77 -8.07
CA LEU A 440 -9.27 1.42 -7.92
C LEU A 440 -9.93 0.49 -8.95
N ASP A 441 -9.12 -0.03 -9.86
CA ASP A 441 -9.53 -1.05 -10.82
C ASP A 441 -8.73 -2.34 -10.60
N ALA A 442 -9.29 -3.26 -9.82
CA ALA A 442 -8.67 -4.54 -9.48
C ALA A 442 -9.51 -5.70 -10.02
N GLN A 443 -9.04 -6.33 -11.09
CA GLN A 443 -9.79 -7.40 -11.75
C GLN A 443 -8.97 -8.65 -12.05
N GLY A 444 -9.54 -9.83 -11.85
CA GLY A 444 -8.89 -11.06 -12.31
C GLY A 444 -7.59 -11.41 -11.57
N ASN A 445 -7.31 -10.80 -10.41
CA ASN A 445 -6.07 -11.03 -9.68
C ASN A 445 -6.18 -12.23 -8.76
N LEU A 446 -5.08 -12.97 -8.62
CA LEU A 446 -4.91 -14.00 -7.60
C LEU A 446 -4.00 -13.44 -6.50
N LEU A 447 -4.58 -13.18 -5.33
CA LEU A 447 -3.88 -12.69 -4.15
C LEU A 447 -3.90 -13.78 -3.08
N VAL A 448 -2.73 -14.30 -2.75
CA VAL A 448 -2.57 -15.37 -1.76
C VAL A 448 -1.84 -14.82 -0.55
N GLY A 449 -2.61 -14.62 0.52
CA GLY A 449 -2.12 -14.21 1.83
C GLY A 449 -1.40 -15.32 2.58
N ARG A 450 -1.00 -15.01 3.81
CA ARG A 450 -0.42 -15.95 4.77
C ARG A 450 -0.72 -15.50 6.19
N ASP A 451 0.12 -14.63 6.73
CA ASP A 451 0.05 -14.17 8.12
C ASP A 451 -0.68 -12.81 8.26
N GLY A 452 -1.34 -12.35 7.20
CA GLY A 452 -2.12 -11.12 7.12
C GLY A 452 -3.27 -11.22 6.11
N PRO A 453 -4.07 -10.15 5.92
CA PRO A 453 -5.17 -10.16 4.96
C PRO A 453 -4.70 -10.37 3.51
N ALA A 454 -5.52 -10.94 2.63
CA ALA A 454 -5.14 -11.08 1.22
C ALA A 454 -5.15 -9.73 0.48
N MET A 455 -6.00 -8.79 0.89
CA MET A 455 -5.99 -7.40 0.43
C MET A 455 -6.44 -6.45 1.53
N VAL A 456 -5.73 -5.32 1.65
CA VAL A 456 -6.14 -4.20 2.51
C VAL A 456 -6.39 -2.97 1.65
N VAL A 457 -7.52 -2.32 1.87
CA VAL A 457 -7.86 -1.03 1.28
C VAL A 457 -8.18 -0.05 2.40
N ALA A 458 -7.29 0.91 2.64
CA ALA A 458 -7.50 1.96 3.62
C ALA A 458 -7.88 3.26 2.91
N THR A 459 -8.90 3.96 3.38
CA THR A 459 -9.37 5.19 2.73
C THR A 459 -9.81 6.26 3.74
N ASN A 460 -9.31 7.47 3.57
CA ASN A 460 -9.75 8.67 4.27
C ASN A 460 -10.68 9.54 3.41
N GLY A 461 -10.64 9.38 2.09
CA GLY A 461 -11.42 10.13 1.12
C GLY A 461 -12.19 9.24 0.16
N PRO A 462 -12.77 9.81 -0.91
CA PRO A 462 -13.59 9.07 -1.85
C PRO A 462 -12.82 7.94 -2.54
N LEU A 463 -13.47 6.79 -2.70
CA LEU A 463 -12.90 5.61 -3.34
C LEU A 463 -13.92 5.05 -4.34
N ARG A 464 -13.52 4.90 -5.59
CA ARG A 464 -14.43 4.45 -6.67
C ARG A 464 -13.77 3.41 -7.55
N GLY A 465 -14.58 2.62 -8.25
CA GLY A 465 -14.09 1.67 -9.24
C GLY A 465 -14.60 0.25 -9.01
N THR A 466 -13.77 -0.75 -9.31
CA THR A 466 -14.17 -2.17 -9.36
C THR A 466 -13.15 -3.06 -8.67
N LEU A 467 -13.65 -4.00 -7.88
CA LEU A 467 -12.96 -5.17 -7.36
C LEU A 467 -13.74 -6.39 -7.83
N SER A 468 -13.38 -6.97 -8.97
CA SER A 468 -14.16 -8.08 -9.53
C SER A 468 -13.33 -9.24 -10.05
N CYS A 469 -13.91 -10.44 -10.05
CA CYS A 469 -13.21 -11.63 -10.57
C CYS A 469 -11.84 -11.88 -9.91
N ASN A 470 -11.59 -11.38 -8.70
CA ASN A 470 -10.36 -11.67 -7.97
C ASN A 470 -10.51 -12.95 -7.15
N ALA A 471 -9.41 -13.61 -6.85
CA ALA A 471 -9.33 -14.67 -5.87
C ALA A 471 -8.45 -14.20 -4.70
N LEU A 472 -9.07 -14.05 -3.53
CA LEU A 472 -8.45 -13.64 -2.27
C LEU A 472 -8.38 -14.87 -1.36
N LEU A 473 -7.19 -15.44 -1.19
CA LEU A 473 -7.01 -16.77 -0.60
C LEU A 473 -6.01 -16.76 0.56
N ASN A 474 -6.15 -17.71 1.50
CA ASN A 474 -5.14 -18.08 2.50
C ASN A 474 -4.61 -16.96 3.42
N GLY A 475 -5.30 -15.83 3.52
CA GLY A 475 -4.97 -14.79 4.48
C GLY A 475 -5.50 -15.10 5.87
N THR A 476 -5.19 -14.23 6.82
CA THR A 476 -5.95 -14.12 8.08
C THR A 476 -7.34 -13.54 7.84
N GLU A 477 -7.49 -12.85 6.70
CA GLU A 477 -8.73 -12.29 6.20
C GLU A 477 -8.69 -12.15 4.68
N GLY A 478 -9.83 -12.25 3.98
CA GLY A 478 -9.87 -12.05 2.52
C GLY A 478 -9.69 -10.58 2.13
N LEU A 479 -10.72 -9.77 2.37
CA LEU A 479 -10.71 -8.33 2.09
C LEU A 479 -10.95 -7.52 3.36
N MET A 480 -10.08 -6.55 3.63
CA MET A 480 -10.23 -5.62 4.74
C MET A 480 -10.31 -4.19 4.23
N ILE A 481 -11.44 -3.51 4.48
CA ILE A 481 -11.64 -2.10 4.16
C ILE A 481 -11.59 -1.27 5.44
N LYS A 482 -10.65 -0.32 5.50
CA LYS A 482 -10.44 0.55 6.67
C LYS A 482 -10.77 2.00 6.34
N ALA A 483 -11.44 2.68 7.27
CA ALA A 483 -11.72 4.11 7.16
C ALA A 483 -11.07 4.87 8.32
N GLY A 484 -10.06 5.69 8.03
CA GLY A 484 -9.27 6.37 9.06
C GLY A 484 -9.95 7.60 9.68
N LEU A 485 -10.90 8.22 8.96
CA LEU A 485 -11.60 9.44 9.39
C LEU A 485 -13.12 9.22 9.39
N LEU A 486 -13.65 8.50 10.39
CA LEU A 486 -15.09 8.22 10.50
C LEU A 486 -15.96 9.47 10.72
N GLN A 487 -15.38 10.62 11.09
CA GLN A 487 -16.11 11.88 11.31
C GLN A 487 -16.71 12.45 10.01
N VAL A 488 -16.08 12.14 8.86
CA VAL A 488 -16.63 12.40 7.52
C VAL A 488 -16.54 11.09 6.76
N ALA A 489 -17.61 10.29 6.79
CA ALA A 489 -17.61 8.98 6.14
C ALA A 489 -17.19 9.14 4.66
N PRO A 490 -16.11 8.45 4.22
CA PRO A 490 -15.65 8.55 2.84
C PRO A 490 -16.72 8.01 1.89
N GLU A 491 -16.90 8.68 0.75
CA GLU A 491 -17.78 8.17 -0.31
C GLU A 491 -17.12 6.96 -0.98
N VAL A 492 -17.62 5.76 -0.70
CA VAL A 492 -17.12 4.53 -1.32
C VAL A 492 -18.13 4.00 -2.33
N ALA A 493 -17.78 4.15 -3.61
CA ALA A 493 -18.52 3.64 -4.75
C ALA A 493 -17.70 2.56 -5.48
N LEU A 494 -17.41 1.48 -4.78
CA LEU A 494 -16.73 0.30 -5.31
C LEU A 494 -17.74 -0.78 -5.68
N ASN A 495 -17.67 -1.29 -6.91
CA ASN A 495 -18.35 -2.52 -7.29
C ASN A 495 -17.49 -3.71 -6.88
N ILE A 496 -17.91 -4.43 -5.83
CA ILE A 496 -17.19 -5.60 -5.30
C ILE A 496 -18.01 -6.86 -5.59
N SER A 497 -17.80 -7.49 -6.75
CA SER A 497 -18.62 -8.62 -7.18
C SER A 497 -17.83 -9.67 -7.98
N ASN A 498 -18.34 -10.89 -8.04
CA ASN A 498 -17.73 -12.02 -8.75
C ASN A 498 -16.34 -12.40 -8.24
N ASN A 499 -15.98 -12.03 -7.01
CA ASN A 499 -14.74 -12.45 -6.38
C ASN A 499 -14.92 -13.82 -5.71
N VAL A 500 -13.79 -14.48 -5.50
CA VAL A 500 -13.67 -15.67 -4.67
C VAL A 500 -12.91 -15.28 -3.41
N ILE A 501 -13.56 -15.48 -2.28
CA ILE A 501 -13.00 -15.27 -0.96
C ILE A 501 -13.05 -16.64 -0.30
N ALA A 502 -11.88 -17.25 -0.11
CA ALA A 502 -11.81 -18.64 0.30
C ALA A 502 -10.53 -18.96 1.07
N ASP A 503 -10.60 -20.05 1.81
CA ASP A 503 -9.50 -20.70 2.52
C ASP A 503 -8.80 -19.77 3.52
N GLN A 504 -9.56 -18.87 4.15
CA GLN A 504 -8.99 -17.96 5.15
C GLN A 504 -8.71 -18.72 6.44
N THR A 505 -7.65 -18.33 7.14
CA THR A 505 -7.28 -18.99 8.39
C THR A 505 -8.38 -18.77 9.44
N PRO A 506 -8.98 -19.85 10.00
CA PRO A 506 -10.01 -19.70 11.03
C PRO A 506 -9.46 -19.00 12.28
N PRO A 507 -10.15 -17.99 12.83
CA PRO A 507 -9.79 -17.42 14.11
C PRO A 507 -10.00 -18.45 15.23
N ILE A 508 -9.29 -18.27 16.36
CA ILE A 508 -9.39 -19.13 17.54
C ILE A 508 -10.69 -18.84 18.30
N ILE A 509 -11.82 -19.17 17.68
CA ILE A 509 -13.19 -19.00 18.19
C ILE A 509 -13.93 -20.34 17.94
N PRO A 510 -14.60 -20.93 18.96
CA PRO A 510 -15.11 -22.31 18.85
C PRO A 510 -15.95 -22.62 17.61
N ILE A 511 -16.91 -21.75 17.25
CA ILE A 511 -17.77 -21.97 16.08
C ILE A 511 -16.97 -21.92 14.77
N TYR A 512 -15.98 -21.03 14.68
CA TYR A 512 -15.14 -20.88 13.49
C TYR A 512 -14.23 -22.10 13.31
N LEU A 513 -13.61 -22.56 14.39
CA LEU A 513 -12.77 -23.76 14.38
C LEU A 513 -13.57 -25.03 14.08
N THR A 514 -14.78 -25.15 14.65
CA THR A 514 -15.64 -26.34 14.47
C THR A 514 -16.03 -26.54 13.01
N TYR A 515 -16.30 -25.46 12.29
CA TYR A 515 -16.77 -25.51 10.90
C TYR A 515 -15.72 -25.09 9.88
N GLY A 516 -14.49 -24.78 10.29
CA GLY A 516 -13.43 -24.31 9.40
C GLY A 516 -13.75 -22.97 8.73
N ILE A 517 -14.50 -22.11 9.40
CA ILE A 517 -14.90 -20.80 8.88
C ILE A 517 -13.75 -19.83 9.12
N GLY A 518 -13.22 -19.21 8.06
CA GLY A 518 -12.28 -18.11 8.15
C GLY A 518 -12.96 -16.73 8.12
N ARG A 519 -12.15 -15.68 8.17
CA ARG A 519 -12.64 -14.29 8.05
C ARG A 519 -12.63 -13.90 6.58
N GLY A 520 -13.80 -13.87 5.95
CA GLY A 520 -13.90 -13.53 4.54
C GLY A 520 -13.67 -12.05 4.28
N ALA A 521 -14.43 -11.18 4.94
CA ALA A 521 -14.27 -9.75 4.79
C ALA A 521 -14.75 -8.94 5.99
N SER A 522 -14.15 -7.77 6.18
CA SER A 522 -14.52 -6.76 7.16
C SER A 522 -14.42 -5.36 6.57
N SER A 523 -15.21 -4.45 7.13
CA SER A 523 -15.24 -3.07 6.70
C SER A 523 -15.64 -2.15 7.85
N ASP A 524 -14.94 -1.03 8.00
CA ASP A 524 -15.30 0.04 8.95
C ASP A 524 -16.51 0.86 8.46
N ILE A 525 -16.90 0.71 7.20
CA ILE A 525 -17.98 1.43 6.52
C ILE A 525 -18.90 0.46 5.78
N TYR A 526 -20.13 0.88 5.51
CA TYR A 526 -21.07 0.06 4.73
C TYR A 526 -20.58 -0.17 3.30
N ILE A 527 -20.54 -1.43 2.87
CA ILE A 527 -20.15 -1.83 1.51
C ILE A 527 -21.07 -2.91 0.95
N ASP A 528 -21.35 -2.83 -0.36
CA ASP A 528 -22.05 -3.89 -1.09
C ASP A 528 -21.02 -4.90 -1.63
N MET A 529 -21.11 -6.14 -1.13
CA MET A 529 -20.34 -7.30 -1.57
C MET A 529 -21.28 -8.45 -1.99
N ARG A 530 -22.44 -8.13 -2.56
CA ARG A 530 -23.32 -9.12 -3.18
C ARG A 530 -22.63 -9.77 -4.39
N ASN A 531 -23.09 -10.97 -4.72
CA ASN A 531 -22.62 -11.74 -5.87
C ASN A 531 -21.14 -12.11 -5.79
N ASN A 532 -20.62 -12.39 -4.59
CA ASN A 532 -19.30 -13.01 -4.39
C ASN A 532 -19.46 -14.47 -3.94
N TYR A 533 -18.43 -15.29 -4.17
CA TYR A 533 -18.34 -16.67 -3.70
C TYR A 533 -17.50 -16.73 -2.41
N TRP A 534 -18.06 -17.32 -1.36
CA TRP A 534 -17.49 -17.31 0.00
C TRP A 534 -16.99 -18.70 0.43
N ASN A 535 -16.43 -19.49 -0.49
CA ASN A 535 -15.97 -20.87 -0.23
C ASN A 535 -17.05 -21.90 0.12
N SER A 536 -18.33 -21.54 0.00
CA SER A 536 -19.43 -22.46 0.24
C SER A 536 -20.68 -22.06 -0.53
N ALA A 537 -21.39 -23.06 -1.07
CA ALA A 537 -22.70 -22.84 -1.67
C ALA A 537 -23.74 -22.36 -0.65
N LEU A 538 -23.53 -22.70 0.63
CA LEU A 538 -24.33 -22.24 1.75
C LEU A 538 -24.01 -20.79 2.16
N GLY A 539 -23.22 -20.04 1.38
CA GLY A 539 -22.98 -18.62 1.62
C GLY A 539 -22.11 -18.32 2.83
N PRO A 540 -21.78 -17.03 3.05
CA PRO A 540 -20.92 -16.61 4.14
C PRO A 540 -21.62 -16.79 5.49
N TYR A 541 -20.84 -17.13 6.51
CA TYR A 541 -21.35 -17.13 7.87
C TYR A 541 -21.52 -15.69 8.41
N HIS A 542 -22.68 -15.40 9.00
CA HIS A 542 -22.89 -14.19 9.80
C HIS A 542 -23.72 -14.54 11.05
N PRO A 543 -23.27 -14.22 12.28
CA PRO A 543 -23.91 -14.69 13.51
C PRO A 543 -25.39 -14.28 13.64
N GLU A 544 -25.74 -13.06 13.22
CA GLU A 544 -27.11 -12.54 13.36
C GLU A 544 -27.95 -12.70 12.09
N LEU A 545 -27.42 -12.25 10.95
CA LEU A 545 -28.14 -12.23 9.68
C LEU A 545 -28.24 -13.60 9.00
N TYR A 546 -27.28 -14.52 9.22
CA TYR A 546 -27.28 -15.83 8.55
C TYR A 546 -26.36 -16.87 9.23
N ALA A 547 -26.77 -17.35 10.42
CA ALA A 547 -25.95 -18.25 11.26
C ALA A 547 -25.74 -19.66 10.67
N ASP A 548 -26.57 -20.06 9.71
CA ASP A 548 -26.46 -21.35 9.01
C ASP A 548 -25.43 -21.31 7.86
N GLY A 549 -24.90 -20.13 7.52
CA GLY A 549 -23.83 -19.99 6.55
C GLY A 549 -22.60 -20.81 6.94
N ARG A 550 -21.94 -21.41 5.94
CA ARG A 550 -20.74 -22.26 6.12
C ARG A 550 -19.55 -21.85 5.28
N GLY A 551 -19.66 -20.71 4.62
CA GLY A 551 -18.56 -20.04 3.93
C GLY A 551 -17.80 -19.11 4.85
N GLU A 552 -16.77 -18.47 4.28
CA GLU A 552 -15.98 -17.43 4.93
C GLU A 552 -16.88 -16.34 5.53
N ALA A 553 -16.59 -15.94 6.77
CA ALA A 553 -17.46 -15.05 7.52
C ALA A 553 -17.40 -13.60 7.01
N VAL A 554 -18.50 -12.87 7.18
CA VAL A 554 -18.60 -11.45 6.82
C VAL A 554 -18.88 -10.57 8.04
N GLY A 555 -18.28 -9.38 8.06
CA GLY A 555 -18.52 -8.36 9.08
C GLY A 555 -19.88 -7.66 8.96
N ALA A 556 -20.28 -6.95 10.02
CA ALA A 556 -21.61 -6.34 10.15
C ALA A 556 -21.93 -5.26 9.11
N ASN A 557 -20.92 -4.59 8.54
CA ASN A 557 -21.09 -3.51 7.57
C ASN A 557 -21.09 -4.00 6.11
N ILE A 558 -21.33 -5.28 5.86
CA ILE A 558 -21.21 -5.88 4.54
C ILE A 558 -22.56 -6.44 4.09
N ASP A 559 -23.08 -5.90 3.00
CA ASP A 559 -24.21 -6.49 2.29
C ASP A 559 -23.71 -7.66 1.44
N PHE A 560 -24.05 -8.90 1.82
CA PHE A 560 -23.50 -10.12 1.19
C PHE A 560 -24.54 -10.94 0.40
N ALA A 561 -25.83 -10.66 0.54
CA ALA A 561 -26.92 -11.42 -0.07
C ALA A 561 -27.56 -10.66 -1.26
N PRO A 562 -27.72 -11.31 -2.44
CA PRO A 562 -27.41 -12.71 -2.72
C PRO A 562 -25.89 -12.96 -2.85
N TRP A 563 -25.47 -14.20 -2.61
CA TRP A 563 -24.10 -14.69 -2.88
C TRP A 563 -24.10 -15.67 -4.05
N LEU A 564 -22.91 -15.98 -4.57
CA LEU A 564 -22.74 -17.01 -5.59
C LEU A 564 -22.66 -18.38 -4.91
N ALA A 565 -23.44 -19.35 -5.37
CA ALA A 565 -23.38 -20.73 -4.88
C ALA A 565 -22.16 -21.51 -5.41
N GLU A 566 -21.58 -21.04 -6.51
CA GLU A 566 -20.43 -21.66 -7.17
C GLU A 566 -19.34 -20.62 -7.44
N ARG A 567 -18.10 -21.11 -7.55
CA ARG A 567 -16.95 -20.29 -7.92
C ARG A 567 -17.19 -19.64 -9.31
N PRO A 568 -17.15 -18.31 -9.45
CA PRO A 568 -17.26 -17.66 -10.75
C PRO A 568 -16.11 -18.04 -11.67
N ALA A 569 -16.41 -18.34 -12.93
CA ALA A 569 -15.44 -18.81 -13.91
C ALA A 569 -14.34 -17.79 -14.24
N CYS A 570 -14.61 -16.49 -14.04
CA CYS A 570 -13.65 -15.43 -14.29
C CYS A 570 -12.55 -15.32 -13.22
N ALA A 571 -12.76 -15.87 -12.01
CA ALA A 571 -11.79 -15.75 -10.94
C ALA A 571 -10.62 -16.74 -11.11
N PRO A 572 -9.36 -16.26 -11.09
CA PRO A 572 -8.19 -17.09 -11.35
C PRO A 572 -8.03 -18.17 -10.28
N ARG A 573 -7.43 -19.30 -10.65
CA ARG A 573 -7.09 -20.39 -9.72
C ARG A 573 -5.60 -20.37 -9.38
N PRO A 574 -5.21 -20.87 -8.18
CA PRO A 574 -3.82 -21.06 -7.77
C PRO A 574 -2.96 -21.68 -8.86
#